data_AF-A0A4Q5BP50-F1
#
_entry.id   AF-A0A4Q5BP50-F1
#
_cell.length_a   1.000
_cell.length_b   1.000
_cell.length_c   1.000
_cell.angle_alpha   90.00
_cell.angle_beta   90.00
_cell.angle_gamma   90.00
#
_symmetry.space_group_name_H-M   'P 1'
#
loop_
_entity.id
_entity.type
_entity.pdbx_description
1 polymer ?
#
loop_
_entity_poly.entity_id
_entity_poly.type
_entity_poly.pdbx_seq_one_letter_code
_entity_poly.pdbx_strand_id
1 'polypeptide(L)'
;MSENQIALKNLVSMETLTNEEVMALIKRGIEFKNGAKATYEDQHIISNLFFEPSTRTHKAFEVAELKLGCDLLDFDVKTSSVNKGETLYDTILTMSALGVDVCVIRHPEVDYYKELVESPTITASIVNGGDGSGQHPSQSLLDLMTIYQEFGHFDGLKVCIAGDLDHSRVAKSNMQILKRLGATLYFAGPDEWRSAEFEDYGTFVTIDEVIEEVDVMMFLRVQHERHDYESLFSKENYHRLHGLTQERYDRMKDTAILMHPAPVNRDVEIADHLVEAPKSRIVEQMTNGVFVRMAIIEAVLKGRGAK
;
A
#
# COMPACT_ATOMS: atom_id res chain seq x y z
N MET A 1 -11.94 -10.57 -23.04
CA MET A 1 -11.11 -9.60 -22.30
C MET A 1 -11.94 -9.10 -21.13
N SER A 2 -11.36 -8.95 -19.94
CA SER A 2 -12.11 -8.47 -18.77
C SER A 2 -12.47 -7.00 -18.94
N GLU A 3 -13.66 -6.60 -18.50
CA GLU A 3 -14.10 -5.20 -18.50
C GLU A 3 -13.31 -4.32 -17.51
N ASN A 4 -12.61 -4.94 -16.55
CA ASN A 4 -11.80 -4.27 -15.54
C ASN A 4 -10.34 -4.09 -15.99
N GLN A 5 -10.00 -4.47 -17.22
CA GLN A 5 -8.67 -4.20 -17.78
C GLN A 5 -8.57 -2.74 -18.23
N ILE A 6 -7.65 -2.01 -17.61
CA ILE A 6 -7.32 -0.62 -17.96
C ILE A 6 -5.89 -0.53 -18.51
N ALA A 7 -5.50 0.67 -18.96
CA ALA A 7 -4.16 0.95 -19.45
C ALA A 7 -3.61 2.20 -18.73
N LEU A 8 -2.46 2.08 -18.09
CA LEU A 8 -1.79 3.16 -17.36
C LEU A 8 -0.36 3.30 -17.85
N LYS A 9 0.14 4.52 -18.10
CA LYS A 9 1.57 4.68 -18.46
C LYS A 9 2.48 4.37 -17.27
N ASN A 10 2.10 4.83 -16.08
CA ASN A 10 2.83 4.68 -14.83
C ASN A 10 1.82 4.51 -13.68
N LEU A 11 2.25 3.98 -12.54
CA LEU A 11 1.49 4.06 -11.28
C LEU A 11 2.40 4.56 -10.17
N VAL A 12 2.33 5.85 -9.87
CA VAL A 12 3.23 6.51 -8.92
C VAL A 12 2.57 7.09 -7.69
N SER A 13 1.30 7.51 -7.79
CA SER A 13 0.52 8.07 -6.69
C SER A 13 -0.95 7.60 -6.77
N MET A 14 -1.65 7.54 -5.64
CA MET A 14 -3.10 7.34 -5.63
C MET A 14 -3.85 8.57 -6.17
N GLU A 15 -3.23 9.75 -6.09
CA GLU A 15 -3.82 11.01 -6.52
C GLU A 15 -3.97 11.09 -8.05
N THR A 16 -3.13 10.37 -8.80
CA THR A 16 -3.20 10.33 -10.26
C THR A 16 -4.29 9.41 -10.80
N LEU A 17 -4.88 8.56 -9.96
CA LEU A 17 -5.92 7.62 -10.37
C LEU A 17 -7.31 8.20 -10.19
N THR A 18 -8.20 7.98 -11.17
CA THR A 18 -9.63 8.24 -11.00
C THR A 18 -10.28 7.18 -10.11
N ASN A 19 -11.52 7.43 -9.66
CA ASN A 19 -12.28 6.43 -8.91
C ASN A 19 -12.56 5.18 -9.75
N GLU A 20 -12.85 5.35 -11.04
CA GLU A 20 -13.09 4.26 -11.98
C GLU A 20 -11.84 3.39 -12.16
N GLU A 21 -10.66 4.00 -12.29
CA GLU A 21 -9.39 3.29 -12.40
C GLU A 21 -9.06 2.51 -11.12
N VAL A 22 -9.25 3.13 -9.95
CA VAL A 22 -9.10 2.45 -8.65
C VAL A 22 -10.03 1.23 -8.56
N MET A 23 -11.30 1.40 -8.91
CA MET A 23 -12.26 0.30 -8.90
C MET A 23 -11.93 -0.80 -9.91
N ALA A 24 -11.46 -0.44 -11.09
CA ALA A 24 -11.03 -1.40 -12.10
C ALA A 24 -9.83 -2.22 -11.62
N LEU A 25 -8.81 -1.59 -11.03
CA LEU A 25 -7.66 -2.29 -10.45
C LEU A 25 -8.06 -3.25 -9.32
N ILE A 26 -8.96 -2.81 -8.42
CA ILE A 26 -9.48 -3.66 -7.33
C ILE A 26 -10.21 -4.87 -7.90
N LYS A 27 -11.18 -4.66 -8.79
CA LYS A 27 -11.96 -5.75 -9.39
C LYS A 27 -11.09 -6.68 -10.22
N ARG A 28 -10.11 -6.15 -10.95
CA ARG A 28 -9.16 -6.96 -11.70
C ARG A 28 -8.26 -7.79 -10.79
N GLY A 29 -7.83 -7.25 -9.65
CA GLY A 29 -7.14 -8.01 -8.60
C GLY A 29 -8.01 -9.16 -8.07
N ILE A 30 -9.31 -8.93 -7.85
CA ILE A 30 -10.25 -9.99 -7.44
C ILE A 30 -10.38 -11.07 -8.51
N GLU A 31 -10.46 -10.71 -9.78
CA GLU A 31 -10.49 -11.68 -10.88
C GLU A 31 -9.22 -12.55 -10.91
N PHE A 32 -8.04 -11.96 -10.75
CA PHE A 32 -6.79 -12.72 -10.67
C PHE A 32 -6.76 -13.66 -9.47
N LYS A 33 -7.24 -13.20 -8.31
CA LYS A 33 -7.39 -14.05 -7.12
C LYS A 33 -8.32 -15.24 -7.38
N ASN A 34 -9.37 -15.04 -8.17
CA ASN A 34 -10.33 -16.07 -8.58
C ASN A 34 -9.85 -16.91 -9.79
N GLY A 35 -8.58 -16.82 -10.17
CA GLY A 35 -7.97 -17.69 -11.17
C GLY A 35 -8.01 -17.16 -12.60
N ALA A 36 -8.37 -15.89 -12.81
CA ALA A 36 -8.16 -15.25 -14.12
C ALA A 36 -6.68 -15.29 -14.51
N LYS A 37 -6.43 -15.33 -15.82
CA LYS A 37 -5.08 -15.32 -16.38
C LYS A 37 -4.90 -14.11 -17.30
N ALA A 38 -3.67 -13.64 -17.39
CA ALA A 38 -3.22 -12.73 -18.43
C ALA A 38 -2.37 -13.52 -19.42
N THR A 39 -2.45 -13.14 -20.70
CA THR A 39 -1.62 -13.68 -21.77
C THR A 39 -1.09 -12.51 -22.56
N TYR A 40 0.22 -12.48 -22.75
CA TYR A 40 0.95 -11.47 -23.52
C TYR A 40 1.48 -12.13 -24.79
N GLU A 41 1.47 -11.40 -25.91
CA GLU A 41 2.06 -11.88 -27.17
C GLU A 41 3.59 -11.80 -27.11
N ASP A 42 4.10 -10.72 -26.51
CA ASP A 42 5.51 -10.48 -26.29
C ASP A 42 5.93 -10.90 -24.86
N GLN A 43 7.19 -11.28 -24.71
CA GLN A 43 7.80 -11.51 -23.40
C GLN A 43 8.13 -10.16 -22.76
N HIS A 44 7.76 -9.99 -21.49
CA HIS A 44 7.99 -8.74 -20.76
C HIS A 44 9.03 -8.88 -19.66
N ILE A 45 9.97 -7.93 -19.58
CA ILE A 45 11.05 -7.90 -18.59
C ILE A 45 10.75 -6.86 -17.52
N ILE A 46 10.75 -7.26 -16.25
CA ILE A 46 10.48 -6.37 -15.12
C ILE A 46 11.68 -6.36 -14.17
N SER A 47 12.04 -5.18 -13.67
CA SER A 47 13.10 -5.03 -12.67
C SER A 47 12.58 -4.41 -11.38
N ASN A 48 12.98 -5.02 -10.26
CA ASN A 48 12.62 -4.59 -8.90
C ASN A 48 13.79 -3.81 -8.28
N LEU A 49 13.73 -2.48 -8.27
CA LEU A 49 14.77 -1.60 -7.75
C LEU A 49 14.42 -1.10 -6.35
N PHE A 50 14.79 -1.87 -5.33
CA PHE A 50 14.51 -1.58 -3.92
C PHE A 50 15.73 -0.99 -3.21
N PHE A 51 15.81 0.34 -3.16
CA PHE A 51 16.85 1.10 -2.46
C PHE A 51 16.63 1.17 -0.95
N GLU A 52 15.41 0.89 -0.49
CA GLU A 52 15.09 0.65 0.92
C GLU A 52 14.70 -0.81 1.16
N PRO A 53 15.08 -1.40 2.30
CA PRO A 53 14.68 -2.75 2.66
C PRO A 53 13.15 -2.94 2.67
N SER A 54 12.67 -3.96 1.97
CA SER A 54 11.26 -4.40 2.05
C SER A 54 11.12 -5.86 1.65
N THR A 55 10.82 -6.75 2.59
CA THR A 55 10.55 -8.15 2.25
C THR A 55 9.19 -8.32 1.59
N ARG A 56 8.13 -7.76 2.20
CA ARG A 56 6.75 -8.01 1.74
C ARG A 56 6.45 -7.38 0.39
N THR A 57 6.76 -6.10 0.21
CA THR A 57 6.46 -5.41 -1.05
C THR A 57 7.25 -6.03 -2.19
N HIS A 58 8.56 -6.25 -2.00
CA HIS A 58 9.43 -6.86 -3.00
C HIS A 58 8.94 -8.26 -3.39
N LYS A 59 8.76 -9.16 -2.41
CA LYS A 59 8.36 -10.54 -2.70
C LYS A 59 6.94 -10.64 -3.27
N ALA A 60 6.03 -9.74 -2.89
CA ALA A 60 4.71 -9.71 -3.48
C ALA A 60 4.71 -9.26 -4.96
N PHE A 61 5.59 -8.30 -5.33
CA PHE A 61 5.79 -7.93 -6.74
C PHE A 61 6.42 -9.10 -7.52
N GLU A 62 7.50 -9.68 -7.00
CA GLU A 62 8.18 -10.83 -7.61
C GLU A 62 7.21 -12.00 -7.89
N VAL A 63 6.35 -12.34 -6.92
CA VAL A 63 5.34 -13.38 -7.12
C VAL A 63 4.27 -12.97 -8.14
N ALA A 64 3.87 -11.70 -8.16
CA ALA A 64 2.90 -11.19 -9.13
C ALA A 64 3.45 -11.26 -10.57
N GLU A 65 4.69 -10.86 -10.77
CA GLU A 65 5.41 -10.86 -12.05
C GLU A 65 5.56 -12.29 -12.59
N LEU A 66 5.99 -13.22 -11.74
CA LEU A 66 6.09 -14.65 -12.08
C LEU A 66 4.72 -15.24 -12.44
N LYS A 67 3.65 -14.87 -11.73
CA LYS A 67 2.28 -15.33 -12.03
C LYS A 67 1.74 -14.78 -13.35
N LEU A 68 2.22 -13.63 -13.79
CA LEU A 68 1.90 -13.03 -15.08
C LEU A 68 2.75 -13.58 -16.23
N GLY A 69 3.78 -14.38 -15.92
CA GLY A 69 4.71 -14.93 -16.91
C GLY A 69 5.77 -13.94 -17.38
N CYS A 70 6.02 -12.87 -16.62
CA CYS A 70 7.09 -11.91 -16.90
C CYS A 70 8.46 -12.48 -16.51
N ASP A 71 9.50 -12.04 -17.22
CA ASP A 71 10.89 -12.28 -16.84
C ASP A 71 11.36 -11.24 -15.82
N LEU A 72 12.20 -11.69 -14.89
CA LEU A 72 12.75 -10.85 -13.85
C LEU A 72 14.21 -10.52 -14.15
N LEU A 73 14.51 -9.23 -14.21
CA LEU A 73 15.88 -8.73 -14.21
C LEU A 73 16.28 -8.35 -12.78
N ASP A 74 17.15 -9.19 -12.20
CA ASP A 74 17.67 -8.98 -10.85
C ASP A 74 18.48 -7.69 -10.75
N PHE A 75 18.29 -6.96 -9.65
CA PHE A 75 18.97 -5.72 -9.36
C PHE A 75 19.31 -5.65 -7.86
N ASP A 76 20.58 -5.85 -7.54
CA ASP A 76 21.08 -5.63 -6.18
C ASP A 76 21.81 -4.29 -6.08
N VAL A 77 21.18 -3.35 -5.37
CA VAL A 77 21.73 -2.02 -5.04
C VAL A 77 23.17 -2.11 -4.52
N LYS A 78 23.49 -3.12 -3.69
CA LYS A 78 24.83 -3.28 -3.08
C LYS A 78 25.92 -3.64 -4.10
N THR A 79 25.55 -4.20 -5.24
CA THR A 79 26.49 -4.56 -6.31
C THR A 79 26.40 -3.63 -7.52
N SER A 80 25.39 -2.76 -7.54
CA SER A 80 25.12 -1.85 -8.63
C SER A 80 26.09 -0.65 -8.69
N SER A 81 26.07 0.05 -9.83
CA SER A 81 26.83 1.28 -10.07
C SER A 81 26.32 2.48 -9.25
N VAL A 82 25.21 2.35 -8.53
CA VAL A 82 24.73 3.32 -7.54
C VAL A 82 25.81 3.60 -6.49
N ASN A 83 26.57 2.57 -6.07
CA ASN A 83 27.70 2.75 -5.12
C ASN A 83 28.87 3.56 -5.70
N LYS A 84 28.91 3.75 -7.03
CA LYS A 84 29.88 4.59 -7.72
C LYS A 84 29.35 6.00 -7.96
N GLY A 85 28.19 6.34 -7.42
CA GLY A 85 27.54 7.64 -7.56
C GLY A 85 26.67 7.78 -8.81
N GLU A 86 26.25 6.67 -9.43
CA GLU A 86 25.26 6.71 -10.52
C GLU A 86 23.93 7.24 -10.00
N THR A 87 23.31 8.16 -10.74
CA THR A 87 22.03 8.75 -10.37
C THR A 87 20.89 7.74 -10.56
N LEU A 88 19.77 7.93 -9.85
CA LEU A 88 18.57 7.13 -10.10
C LEU A 88 18.11 7.28 -11.57
N TYR A 89 18.16 8.50 -12.10
CA TYR A 89 17.83 8.77 -13.50
C TYR A 89 18.66 7.91 -14.47
N ASP A 90 20.00 7.93 -14.34
CA ASP A 90 20.89 7.16 -15.21
C ASP A 90 20.70 5.65 -15.06
N THR A 91 20.39 5.19 -13.85
CA THR A 91 20.04 3.79 -13.58
C THR A 91 18.80 3.38 -14.37
N ILE A 92 17.73 4.18 -14.30
CA ILE A 92 16.46 3.89 -15.00
C ILE A 92 16.58 4.09 -16.52
N LEU A 93 17.39 5.04 -16.96
CA LEU A 93 17.74 5.20 -18.37
C LEU A 93 18.47 3.96 -18.89
N THR A 94 19.41 3.41 -18.11
CA THR A 94 20.10 2.17 -18.44
C THR A 94 19.12 1.00 -18.52
N MET A 95 18.22 0.84 -17.54
CA MET A 95 17.18 -0.20 -17.60
C MET A 95 16.31 -0.06 -18.85
N SER A 96 15.87 1.16 -19.18
CA SER A 96 15.09 1.44 -20.39
C SER A 96 15.86 1.06 -21.66
N ALA A 97 17.14 1.40 -21.75
CA ALA A 97 18.00 1.09 -22.89
C ALA A 97 18.29 -0.42 -23.05
N LEU A 98 18.30 -1.17 -21.95
CA LEU A 98 18.46 -2.63 -21.94
C LEU A 98 17.17 -3.38 -22.30
N GLY A 99 16.05 -2.68 -22.50
CA GLY A 99 14.77 -3.28 -22.84
C GLY A 99 13.95 -3.73 -21.63
N VAL A 100 14.21 -3.19 -20.44
CA VAL A 100 13.32 -3.38 -19.28
C VAL A 100 12.00 -2.66 -19.54
N ASP A 101 10.90 -3.37 -19.33
CA ASP A 101 9.57 -2.88 -19.61
C ASP A 101 8.97 -2.10 -18.45
N VAL A 102 9.15 -2.61 -17.24
CA VAL A 102 8.63 -1.98 -16.02
C VAL A 102 9.71 -1.97 -14.95
N CYS A 103 9.87 -0.82 -14.31
CA CYS A 103 10.70 -0.64 -13.13
C CYS A 103 9.78 -0.45 -11.91
N VAL A 104 9.78 -1.43 -11.00
CA VAL A 104 9.16 -1.30 -9.69
C VAL A 104 10.20 -0.70 -8.74
N ILE A 105 9.98 0.52 -8.28
CA ILE A 105 10.99 1.28 -7.55
C ILE A 105 10.54 1.54 -6.12
N ARG A 106 11.42 1.32 -5.15
CA ARG A 106 11.26 1.82 -3.79
C ARG A 106 12.49 2.63 -3.41
N HIS A 107 12.31 3.90 -3.06
CA HIS A 107 13.40 4.85 -2.86
C HIS A 107 13.14 5.75 -1.63
N PRO A 108 14.17 6.15 -0.87
CA PRO A 108 13.99 6.99 0.32
C PRO A 108 13.57 8.43 0.02
N GLU A 109 13.88 8.94 -1.18
CA GLU A 109 13.50 10.29 -1.60
C GLU A 109 12.00 10.35 -1.91
N VAL A 110 11.31 11.32 -1.31
CA VAL A 110 9.90 11.62 -1.60
C VAL A 110 9.80 12.19 -3.01
N ASP A 111 8.79 11.78 -3.77
CA ASP A 111 8.56 12.24 -5.14
C ASP A 111 9.68 11.96 -6.16
N TYR A 112 10.57 10.99 -5.89
CA TYR A 112 11.69 10.59 -6.78
C TYR A 112 11.24 10.32 -8.23
N TYR A 113 9.98 9.93 -8.40
CA TYR A 113 9.42 9.51 -9.67
C TYR A 113 9.08 10.67 -10.62
N LYS A 114 8.97 11.91 -10.13
CA LYS A 114 8.52 13.05 -10.96
C LYS A 114 9.41 13.28 -12.17
N GLU A 115 10.72 13.36 -11.96
CA GLU A 115 11.70 13.51 -13.05
C GLU A 115 11.68 12.30 -13.99
N LEU A 116 11.51 11.09 -13.45
CA LEU A 116 11.51 9.85 -14.24
C LEU A 116 10.31 9.77 -15.19
N VAL A 117 9.11 10.13 -14.73
CA VAL A 117 7.88 10.04 -15.54
C VAL A 117 7.75 11.13 -16.58
N GLU A 118 8.38 12.29 -16.35
CA GLU A 118 8.41 13.43 -17.28
C GLU A 118 9.49 13.28 -18.37
N SER A 119 10.47 12.40 -18.16
CA SER A 119 11.56 12.16 -19.10
C SER A 119 11.04 11.64 -20.46
N PRO A 120 11.43 12.27 -21.58
CA PRO A 120 11.10 11.78 -22.92
C PRO A 120 11.95 10.56 -23.32
N THR A 121 13.04 10.27 -22.60
CA THR A 121 13.98 9.18 -22.93
C THR A 121 13.75 7.91 -22.12
N ILE A 122 13.08 8.01 -20.97
CA ILE A 122 12.72 6.84 -20.17
C ILE A 122 11.49 6.19 -20.80
N THR A 123 11.68 4.98 -21.31
CA THR A 123 10.63 4.17 -21.98
C THR A 123 10.08 3.07 -21.08
N ALA A 124 10.81 2.70 -20.03
CA ALA A 124 10.30 1.82 -18.99
C ALA A 124 9.19 2.52 -18.21
N SER A 125 8.10 1.81 -17.94
CA SER A 125 7.08 2.32 -17.05
C SER A 125 7.51 2.24 -15.59
N ILE A 126 7.08 3.22 -14.80
CA ILE A 126 7.43 3.34 -13.38
C ILE A 126 6.26 2.91 -12.51
N VAL A 127 6.52 1.98 -11.60
CA VAL A 127 5.60 1.57 -10.54
C VAL A 127 6.21 1.91 -9.19
N ASN A 128 5.52 2.74 -8.41
CA ASN A 128 5.99 3.15 -7.09
C ASN A 128 5.70 2.06 -6.03
N GLY A 129 6.77 1.40 -5.58
CA GLY A 129 6.81 0.48 -4.44
C GLY A 129 6.99 1.18 -3.08
N GLY A 130 7.06 2.51 -3.07
CA GLY A 130 7.13 3.41 -1.90
C GLY A 130 8.19 4.51 -2.08
N ASP A 131 7.84 5.77 -1.82
CA ASP A 131 8.76 6.93 -1.85
C ASP A 131 8.86 7.58 -0.47
N GLY A 132 9.92 7.28 0.29
CA GLY A 132 10.13 7.87 1.62
C GLY A 132 8.88 7.87 2.52
N SER A 133 8.46 9.08 2.95
CA SER A 133 7.21 9.34 3.69
C SER A 133 6.02 9.79 2.82
N GLY A 134 6.17 9.76 1.49
CA GLY A 134 5.17 10.15 0.51
C GLY A 134 4.09 9.09 0.28
N GLN A 135 4.07 8.48 -0.89
CA GLN A 135 2.99 7.58 -1.35
C GLN A 135 3.38 6.10 -1.30
N HIS A 136 2.36 5.23 -1.22
CA HIS A 136 2.53 3.79 -1.45
C HIS A 136 1.28 3.19 -2.14
N PRO A 137 1.10 3.43 -3.46
CA PRO A 137 -0.17 3.13 -4.14
C PRO A 137 -0.59 1.66 -4.06
N SER A 138 0.35 0.72 -4.24
CA SER A 138 0.04 -0.72 -4.16
C SER A 138 -0.42 -1.16 -2.76
N GLN A 139 -0.02 -0.48 -1.69
CA GLN A 139 -0.49 -0.77 -0.33
C GLN A 139 -1.91 -0.22 -0.13
N SER A 140 -2.20 1.00 -0.59
CA SER A 140 -3.57 1.51 -0.53
C SER A 140 -4.53 0.68 -1.35
N LEU A 141 -4.16 0.27 -2.56
CA LEU A 141 -5.02 -0.55 -3.42
C LEU A 141 -5.31 -1.93 -2.81
N LEU A 142 -4.36 -2.57 -2.12
CA LEU A 142 -4.62 -3.85 -1.46
C LEU A 142 -5.49 -3.69 -0.20
N ASP A 143 -5.37 -2.57 0.51
CA ASP A 143 -6.24 -2.26 1.63
C ASP A 143 -7.68 -2.08 1.13
N LEU A 144 -7.86 -1.27 0.08
CA LEU A 144 -9.15 -1.06 -0.57
C LEU A 144 -9.75 -2.35 -1.14
N MET A 145 -8.94 -3.19 -1.79
CA MET A 145 -9.41 -4.50 -2.28
C MET A 145 -9.91 -5.38 -1.13
N THR A 146 -9.23 -5.35 0.01
CA THR A 146 -9.64 -6.13 1.20
C THR A 146 -10.98 -5.64 1.75
N ILE A 147 -11.15 -4.32 1.90
CA ILE A 147 -12.42 -3.71 2.32
C ILE A 147 -13.53 -4.04 1.32
N TYR A 148 -13.26 -3.90 0.02
CA TYR A 148 -14.25 -4.15 -1.02
C TYR A 148 -14.67 -5.63 -1.10
N GLN A 149 -13.76 -6.57 -0.83
CA GLN A 149 -14.12 -7.99 -0.75
C GLN A 149 -15.04 -8.30 0.42
N GLU A 150 -14.88 -7.60 1.54
CA GLU A 150 -15.70 -7.81 2.73
C GLU A 150 -17.10 -7.19 2.57
N PHE A 151 -17.18 -5.95 2.06
CA PHE A 151 -18.42 -5.18 2.08
C PHE A 151 -19.07 -4.95 0.71
N GLY A 152 -18.31 -5.11 -0.38
CA GLY A 152 -18.78 -4.86 -1.75
C GLY A 152 -19.01 -3.39 -2.12
N HIS A 153 -18.73 -2.46 -1.21
CA HIS A 153 -18.88 -1.01 -1.38
C HIS A 153 -17.96 -0.23 -0.43
N PHE A 154 -17.88 1.08 -0.60
CA PHE A 154 -17.14 2.00 0.28
C PHE A 154 -18.03 3.11 0.86
N ASP A 155 -19.01 3.57 0.08
CA ASP A 155 -19.92 4.64 0.46
C ASP A 155 -20.66 4.33 1.77
N GLY A 156 -20.57 5.22 2.74
CA GLY A 156 -21.20 5.05 4.05
C GLY A 156 -20.48 4.12 5.03
N LEU A 157 -19.39 3.44 4.63
CA LEU A 157 -18.58 2.67 5.58
C LEU A 157 -17.92 3.59 6.60
N LYS A 158 -17.88 3.15 7.86
CA LYS A 158 -17.15 3.82 8.94
C LYS A 158 -15.78 3.16 9.13
N VAL A 159 -14.72 3.88 8.83
CA VAL A 159 -13.34 3.38 8.93
C VAL A 159 -12.57 4.20 9.97
N CYS A 160 -11.96 3.54 10.95
CA CYS A 160 -11.04 4.19 11.86
C CYS A 160 -9.61 3.75 11.59
N ILE A 161 -8.70 4.72 11.42
CA ILE A 161 -7.27 4.51 11.28
C ILE A 161 -6.60 4.91 12.60
N ALA A 162 -5.91 3.97 13.24
CA ALA A 162 -5.38 4.11 14.59
C ALA A 162 -3.84 3.93 14.64
N GLY A 163 -3.11 4.91 15.17
CA GLY A 163 -1.68 4.78 15.46
C GLY A 163 -0.87 6.05 15.22
N ASP A 164 0.34 5.91 14.69
CA ASP A 164 1.21 7.02 14.27
C ASP A 164 0.77 7.55 12.89
N LEU A 165 -0.10 8.57 12.90
CA LEU A 165 -0.72 9.09 11.68
C LEU A 165 0.26 9.94 10.87
N ASP A 166 0.99 10.85 11.53
CA ASP A 166 1.88 11.82 10.87
C ASP A 166 3.00 11.18 10.06
N HIS A 167 3.55 10.07 10.55
CA HIS A 167 4.66 9.38 9.89
C HIS A 167 4.20 8.24 8.96
N SER A 168 2.88 8.02 8.83
CA SER A 168 2.32 6.91 8.07
C SER A 168 1.85 7.32 6.67
N ARG A 169 2.66 7.01 5.66
CA ARG A 169 2.25 7.06 4.24
C ARG A 169 0.97 6.27 3.95
N VAL A 170 0.75 5.17 4.66
CA VAL A 170 -0.46 4.35 4.50
C VAL A 170 -1.69 5.13 4.99
N ALA A 171 -1.59 5.82 6.13
CA ALA A 171 -2.68 6.64 6.63
C ALA A 171 -3.03 7.76 5.64
N LYS A 172 -2.01 8.46 5.13
CA LYS A 172 -2.18 9.57 4.18
C LYS A 172 -2.81 9.13 2.85
N SER A 173 -2.28 8.08 2.23
CA SER A 173 -2.86 7.57 0.98
C SER A 173 -4.27 7.01 1.20
N ASN A 174 -4.54 6.33 2.33
CA ASN A 174 -5.87 5.75 2.60
C ASN A 174 -6.92 6.80 2.97
N MET A 175 -6.58 7.86 3.73
CA MET A 175 -7.56 8.88 4.10
C MET A 175 -8.12 9.61 2.87
N GLN A 176 -7.25 9.93 1.91
CA GLN A 176 -7.65 10.64 0.70
C GLN A 176 -8.60 9.79 -0.15
N ILE A 177 -8.21 8.55 -0.45
CA ILE A 177 -8.99 7.68 -1.34
C ILE A 177 -10.27 7.17 -0.69
N LEU A 178 -10.26 6.80 0.60
CA LEU A 178 -11.46 6.33 1.28
C LEU A 178 -12.50 7.45 1.40
N LYS A 179 -12.07 8.68 1.72
CA LYS A 179 -12.94 9.85 1.72
C LYS A 179 -13.54 10.09 0.33
N ARG A 180 -12.71 10.01 -0.71
CA ARG A 180 -13.12 10.18 -2.12
C ARG A 180 -14.10 9.09 -2.59
N LEU A 181 -14.06 7.91 -1.96
CA LEU A 181 -14.96 6.78 -2.22
C LEU A 181 -16.21 6.77 -1.32
N GLY A 182 -16.41 7.80 -0.49
CA GLY A 182 -17.63 7.99 0.32
C GLY A 182 -17.59 7.39 1.73
N ALA A 183 -16.43 6.92 2.19
CA ALA A 183 -16.31 6.43 3.56
C ALA A 183 -16.28 7.59 4.58
N THR A 184 -16.82 7.33 5.77
CA THR A 184 -16.66 8.19 6.95
C THR A 184 -15.42 7.78 7.70
N LEU A 185 -14.50 8.73 7.92
CA LEU A 185 -13.20 8.47 8.52
C LEU A 185 -13.13 8.96 9.96
N TYR A 186 -12.52 8.12 10.79
CA TYR A 186 -12.14 8.42 12.16
C TYR A 186 -10.64 8.19 12.34
N PHE A 187 -10.02 8.96 13.21
CA PHE A 187 -8.59 8.89 13.49
C PHE A 187 -8.36 8.76 14.98
N ALA A 188 -7.52 7.79 15.38
CA ALA A 188 -7.19 7.55 16.77
C ALA A 188 -5.68 7.37 16.95
N GLY A 189 -5.16 7.67 18.15
CA GLY A 189 -3.72 7.57 18.46
C GLY A 189 -3.34 8.56 19.54
N PRO A 190 -2.06 8.67 19.92
CA PRO A 190 -1.56 9.76 20.78
C PRO A 190 -1.83 11.14 20.17
N ASP A 191 -2.06 12.18 20.98
CA ASP A 191 -2.34 13.53 20.50
C ASP A 191 -1.14 14.12 19.71
N GLU A 192 0.08 13.71 20.07
CA GLU A 192 1.31 14.23 19.47
C GLU A 192 1.61 13.67 18.07
N TRP A 193 0.86 12.65 17.63
CA TRP A 193 1.05 11.98 16.32
C TRP A 193 -0.04 12.33 15.32
N ARG A 194 -0.71 13.46 15.52
CA ARG A 194 -1.84 13.92 14.73
C ARG A 194 -1.59 15.35 14.24
N SER A 195 -1.53 15.51 12.92
CA SER A 195 -1.51 16.82 12.27
C SER A 195 -2.91 17.28 11.87
N ALA A 196 -3.08 18.60 11.80
CA ALA A 196 -4.34 19.24 11.44
C ALA A 196 -4.85 18.83 10.04
N GLU A 197 -3.98 18.34 9.15
CA GLU A 197 -4.38 17.90 7.81
C GLU A 197 -5.44 16.79 7.84
N PHE A 198 -5.44 15.93 8.87
CA PHE A 198 -6.40 14.84 9.01
C PHE A 198 -7.82 15.33 9.34
N GLU A 199 -7.98 16.54 9.89
CA GLU A 199 -9.29 17.13 10.23
C GLU A 199 -10.13 17.40 8.98
N ASP A 200 -9.49 17.64 7.83
CA ASP A 200 -10.16 17.84 6.54
C ASP A 200 -10.80 16.53 6.02
N TYR A 201 -10.33 15.38 6.48
CA TYR A 201 -10.75 14.06 6.00
C TYR A 201 -11.71 13.35 6.96
N GLY A 202 -11.53 13.52 8.26
CA GLY A 202 -12.25 12.74 9.27
C GLY A 202 -12.21 13.35 10.67
N THR A 203 -12.69 12.59 11.66
CA THR A 203 -12.83 13.06 13.04
C THR A 203 -11.85 12.36 13.96
N PHE A 204 -11.14 13.13 14.78
CA PHE A 204 -10.31 12.57 15.85
C PHE A 204 -11.16 12.05 16.99
N VAL A 205 -10.89 10.82 17.42
CA VAL A 205 -11.60 10.10 18.47
C VAL A 205 -10.62 9.19 19.23
N THR A 206 -11.04 8.70 20.38
CA THR A 206 -10.43 7.53 21.01
C THR A 206 -10.98 6.25 20.40
N ILE A 207 -10.24 5.15 20.50
CA ILE A 207 -10.72 3.84 20.02
C ILE A 207 -12.03 3.47 20.74
N ASP A 208 -12.10 3.70 22.06
CA ASP A 208 -13.24 3.30 22.87
C ASP A 208 -14.54 4.04 22.52
N GLU A 209 -14.45 5.26 21.97
CA GLU A 209 -15.61 6.04 21.50
C GLU A 209 -16.21 5.51 20.20
N VAL A 210 -15.43 4.82 19.37
CA VAL A 210 -15.83 4.48 17.99
C VAL A 210 -15.86 2.97 17.70
N ILE A 211 -15.23 2.14 18.53
CA ILE A 211 -15.00 0.71 18.27
C ILE A 211 -16.28 -0.10 18.01
N GLU A 212 -17.41 0.30 18.60
CA GLU A 212 -18.72 -0.33 18.44
C GLU A 212 -19.44 0.12 17.14
N GLU A 213 -18.99 1.22 16.53
CA GLU A 213 -19.65 1.85 15.39
C GLU A 213 -18.93 1.66 14.06
N VAL A 214 -17.64 1.35 14.07
CA VAL A 214 -16.85 1.19 12.84
C VAL A 214 -17.08 -0.16 12.17
N ASP A 215 -16.94 -0.17 10.85
CA ASP A 215 -16.94 -1.37 10.02
C ASP A 215 -15.50 -1.87 9.80
N VAL A 216 -14.52 -0.96 9.83
CA VAL A 216 -13.10 -1.27 9.65
C VAL A 216 -12.27 -0.58 10.72
N MET A 217 -11.52 -1.36 11.50
CA MET A 217 -10.42 -0.88 12.34
C MET A 217 -9.09 -1.16 11.67
N MET A 218 -8.40 -0.11 11.23
CA MET A 218 -7.08 -0.19 10.62
C MET A 218 -6.02 0.33 11.59
N PHE A 219 -5.18 -0.57 12.12
CA PHE A 219 -4.07 -0.19 12.97
C PHE A 219 -2.80 0.07 12.17
N LEU A 220 -1.97 0.98 12.67
CA LEU A 220 -0.68 1.34 12.11
C LEU A 220 0.44 0.89 13.05
N ARG A 221 1.57 0.51 12.45
CA ARG A 221 2.78 0.18 13.21
C ARG A 221 3.28 1.42 13.94
N VAL A 222 3.59 1.28 15.23
CA VAL A 222 4.39 2.27 15.96
C VAL A 222 5.84 2.29 15.45
N GLN A 223 6.30 3.44 14.97
CA GLN A 223 7.62 3.64 14.39
C GLN A 223 8.65 4.04 15.46
N HIS A 224 9.03 3.10 16.34
CA HIS A 224 10.01 3.36 17.41
C HIS A 224 11.29 4.04 16.91
N GLU A 225 11.72 3.69 15.70
CA GLU A 225 12.90 4.25 15.04
C GLU A 225 12.81 5.74 14.64
N ARG A 226 11.60 6.33 14.65
CA ARG A 226 11.36 7.72 14.22
C ARG A 226 11.02 8.67 15.37
N HIS A 227 10.92 8.15 16.58
CA HIS A 227 10.62 8.94 17.76
C HIS A 227 11.91 9.14 18.58
N ASP A 228 12.46 10.35 18.57
CA ASP A 228 13.62 10.77 19.40
C ASP A 228 13.35 10.74 20.93
N TYR A 229 12.16 10.28 21.33
CA TYR A 229 11.68 10.23 22.72
C TYR A 229 11.86 8.84 23.34
N GLU A 230 13.10 8.32 23.36
CA GLU A 230 13.41 7.02 23.97
C GLU A 230 13.14 6.95 25.50
N SER A 231 12.90 8.08 26.17
CA SER A 231 12.77 8.10 27.64
C SER A 231 11.35 7.98 28.20
N LEU A 232 10.28 8.07 27.38
CA LEU A 232 8.88 8.10 27.87
C LEU A 232 7.93 7.11 27.19
N PHE A 233 8.33 6.42 26.12
CA PHE A 233 7.45 5.46 25.45
C PHE A 233 7.42 4.11 26.16
N SER A 234 6.31 3.79 26.83
CA SER A 234 6.02 2.44 27.34
C SER A 234 5.09 1.71 26.39
N LYS A 235 5.55 0.57 25.84
CA LYS A 235 4.76 -0.33 25.00
C LYS A 235 3.45 -0.75 25.68
N GLU A 236 3.52 -1.09 26.96
CA GLU A 236 2.36 -1.49 27.76
C GLU A 236 1.35 -0.34 27.93
N ASN A 237 1.86 0.88 28.18
CA ASN A 237 0.99 2.04 28.29
C ASN A 237 0.35 2.40 26.94
N TYR A 238 1.13 2.33 25.85
CA TYR A 238 0.60 2.52 24.51
C TYR A 238 -0.47 1.49 24.18
N HIS A 239 -0.21 0.20 24.44
CA HIS A 239 -1.17 -0.86 24.17
C HIS A 239 -2.48 -0.65 24.92
N ARG A 240 -2.40 -0.30 26.21
CA ARG A 240 -3.56 0.01 27.03
C ARG A 240 -4.34 1.22 26.51
N LEU A 241 -3.67 2.30 26.15
CA LEU A 241 -4.33 3.55 25.75
C LEU A 241 -4.82 3.55 24.29
N HIS A 242 -4.02 3.02 23.37
CA HIS A 242 -4.18 3.17 21.92
C HIS A 242 -4.10 1.85 21.14
N GLY A 243 -3.92 0.70 21.79
CA GLY A 243 -3.87 -0.61 21.15
C GLY A 243 -5.20 -1.36 21.13
N LEU A 244 -5.31 -2.37 20.27
CA LEU A 244 -6.42 -3.31 20.28
C LEU A 244 -6.22 -4.39 21.35
N THR A 245 -6.93 -4.23 22.47
CA THR A 245 -7.03 -5.24 23.54
C THR A 245 -8.15 -6.25 23.25
N GLN A 246 -8.18 -7.37 23.98
CA GLN A 246 -9.29 -8.33 23.89
C GLN A 246 -10.64 -7.66 24.20
N GLU A 247 -10.71 -6.82 25.23
CA GLU A 247 -11.93 -6.10 25.61
C GLU A 247 -12.45 -5.21 24.48
N ARG A 248 -11.56 -4.48 23.79
CA ARG A 248 -11.93 -3.65 22.63
C ARG A 248 -12.36 -4.51 21.43
N TYR A 249 -11.66 -5.62 21.18
CA TYR A 249 -12.01 -6.56 20.11
C TYR A 249 -13.41 -7.17 20.29
N ASP A 250 -13.77 -7.53 21.52
CA ASP A 250 -15.09 -8.10 21.85
C ASP A 250 -16.24 -7.10 21.67
N ARG A 251 -15.94 -5.80 21.69
CA ARG A 251 -16.90 -4.70 21.45
C ARG A 251 -17.06 -4.34 19.97
N MET A 252 -16.16 -4.78 19.10
CA MET A 252 -16.30 -4.55 17.65
C MET A 252 -17.60 -5.17 17.14
N LYS A 253 -18.24 -4.57 16.14
CA LYS A 253 -19.38 -5.19 15.44
C LYS A 253 -19.04 -6.61 14.99
N ASP A 254 -20.05 -7.47 14.92
CA ASP A 254 -19.88 -8.84 14.42
C ASP A 254 -19.37 -8.87 12.97
N THR A 255 -19.76 -7.88 12.17
CA THR A 255 -19.36 -7.71 10.77
C THR A 255 -18.11 -6.86 10.57
N ALA A 256 -17.52 -6.31 11.64
CA ALA A 256 -16.35 -5.46 11.52
C ALA A 256 -15.08 -6.28 11.25
N ILE A 257 -14.14 -5.67 10.54
CA ILE A 257 -12.82 -6.25 10.27
C ILE A 257 -11.68 -5.46 10.89
N LEU A 258 -10.63 -6.19 11.26
CA LEU A 258 -9.34 -5.66 11.71
C LEU A 258 -8.32 -5.74 10.57
N MET A 259 -7.64 -4.63 10.30
CA MET A 259 -6.62 -4.50 9.26
C MET A 259 -5.33 -3.89 9.83
N HIS A 260 -4.20 -4.23 9.20
CA HIS A 260 -2.90 -3.64 9.50
C HIS A 260 -1.94 -3.86 8.32
N PRO A 261 -1.20 -2.83 7.85
CA PRO A 261 -0.29 -2.95 6.69
C PRO A 261 0.98 -3.80 6.95
N ALA A 262 1.09 -4.36 8.16
CA ALA A 262 2.25 -5.01 8.75
C ALA A 262 3.57 -4.17 8.67
N PRO A 263 4.72 -4.63 9.21
CA PRO A 263 4.83 -5.69 10.21
C PRO A 263 4.16 -5.22 11.49
N VAL A 264 3.48 -6.14 12.18
CA VAL A 264 2.81 -5.86 13.44
C VAL A 264 3.84 -5.95 14.55
N ASN A 265 3.91 -4.93 15.41
CA ASN A 265 4.52 -5.03 16.72
C ASN A 265 3.49 -5.67 17.66
N ARG A 266 3.57 -6.99 17.80
CA ARG A 266 2.70 -7.78 18.69
C ARG A 266 2.79 -7.22 20.13
N ASP A 267 1.64 -7.12 20.77
CA ASP A 267 1.43 -6.54 22.11
C ASP A 267 1.75 -5.03 22.24
N VAL A 268 1.79 -4.31 21.11
CA VAL A 268 1.88 -2.84 21.08
C VAL A 268 0.59 -2.25 20.49
N GLU A 269 0.46 -2.16 19.17
CA GLU A 269 -0.78 -1.69 18.55
C GLU A 269 -1.89 -2.76 18.53
N ILE A 270 -1.56 -4.05 18.55
CA ILE A 270 -2.51 -5.16 18.53
C ILE A 270 -2.02 -6.26 19.48
N ALA A 271 -2.91 -6.81 20.32
CA ALA A 271 -2.60 -7.96 21.16
C ALA A 271 -2.19 -9.16 20.29
N ASP A 272 -1.16 -9.89 20.69
CA ASP A 272 -0.54 -10.95 19.89
C ASP A 272 -1.53 -11.94 19.27
N HIS A 273 -2.45 -12.45 20.08
CA HIS A 273 -3.43 -13.47 19.66
C HIS A 273 -4.55 -12.91 18.75
N LEU A 274 -4.68 -11.59 18.64
CA LEU A 274 -5.69 -10.95 17.78
C LEU A 274 -5.22 -10.76 16.34
N VAL A 275 -3.92 -10.89 16.06
CA VAL A 275 -3.36 -10.76 14.70
C VAL A 275 -3.99 -11.76 13.73
N GLU A 276 -4.37 -12.93 14.22
CA GLU A 276 -4.95 -14.03 13.44
C GLU A 276 -6.38 -14.38 13.91
N ALA A 277 -7.02 -13.49 14.68
CA ALA A 277 -8.37 -13.70 15.16
C ALA A 277 -9.40 -13.67 14.01
N PRO A 278 -10.62 -14.20 14.19
CA PRO A 278 -11.62 -14.32 13.12
C PRO A 278 -11.97 -13.03 12.36
N LYS A 279 -11.96 -11.87 13.04
CA LYS A 279 -12.20 -10.55 12.41
C LYS A 279 -10.95 -9.98 11.72
N SER A 280 -9.78 -10.59 11.89
CA SER A 280 -8.54 -10.13 11.26
C SER A 280 -8.54 -10.42 9.76
N ARG A 281 -8.07 -9.43 9.00
CA ARG A 281 -7.78 -9.53 7.57
C ARG A 281 -6.31 -9.22 7.26
N ILE A 282 -5.43 -9.24 8.26
CA ILE A 282 -4.00 -8.91 8.10
C ILE A 282 -3.30 -9.87 7.11
N VAL A 283 -3.55 -11.18 7.24
CA VAL A 283 -3.02 -12.19 6.30
C VAL A 283 -3.70 -12.08 4.93
N GLU A 284 -4.98 -11.73 4.91
CA GLU A 284 -5.74 -11.51 3.68
C GLU A 284 -5.19 -10.32 2.89
N GLN A 285 -4.81 -9.22 3.55
CA GLN A 285 -4.13 -8.07 2.94
C GLN A 285 -2.82 -8.50 2.25
N MET A 286 -2.02 -9.37 2.89
CA MET A 286 -0.78 -9.87 2.28
C MET A 286 -1.06 -10.67 1.01
N THR A 287 -2.10 -11.51 1.04
CA THR A 287 -2.55 -12.32 -0.09
C THR A 287 -3.09 -11.45 -1.23
N ASN A 288 -3.99 -10.52 -0.92
CA ASN A 288 -4.53 -9.54 -1.85
C ASN A 288 -3.44 -8.66 -2.47
N GLY A 289 -2.38 -8.39 -1.71
CA GLY A 289 -1.22 -7.66 -2.19
C GLY A 289 -0.57 -8.26 -3.43
N VAL A 290 -0.57 -9.58 -3.60
CA VAL A 290 -0.05 -10.21 -4.83
C VAL A 290 -0.97 -9.90 -6.01
N PHE A 291 -2.27 -10.08 -5.85
CA PHE A 291 -3.22 -9.98 -6.95
C PHE A 291 -3.49 -8.54 -7.39
N VAL A 292 -3.49 -7.58 -6.46
CA VAL A 292 -3.48 -6.15 -6.82
C VAL A 292 -2.25 -5.80 -7.62
N ARG A 293 -1.07 -6.29 -7.22
CA ARG A 293 0.17 -6.04 -7.98
C ARG A 293 0.13 -6.65 -9.37
N MET A 294 -0.50 -7.81 -9.54
CA MET A 294 -0.77 -8.37 -10.88
C MET A 294 -1.65 -7.42 -11.71
N ALA A 295 -2.72 -6.87 -11.14
CA ALA A 295 -3.57 -5.90 -11.83
C ALA A 295 -2.83 -4.60 -12.20
N ILE A 296 -1.96 -4.11 -11.32
CA ILE A 296 -1.11 -2.95 -11.56
C ILE A 296 -0.16 -3.22 -12.74
N ILE A 297 0.57 -4.34 -12.70
CA ILE A 297 1.53 -4.69 -13.75
C ILE A 297 0.81 -4.86 -15.09
N GLU A 298 -0.34 -5.56 -15.13
CA GLU A 298 -1.12 -5.71 -16.35
C GLU A 298 -1.56 -4.37 -16.92
N ALA A 299 -2.08 -3.47 -16.07
CA ALA A 299 -2.50 -2.13 -16.48
C ALA A 299 -1.32 -1.32 -17.06
N VAL A 300 -0.16 -1.41 -16.41
CA VAL A 300 1.05 -0.68 -16.82
C VAL A 300 1.62 -1.21 -18.13
N LEU A 301 1.73 -2.54 -18.27
CA LEU A 301 2.18 -3.17 -19.52
C LEU A 301 1.27 -2.82 -20.71
N LYS A 302 -0.05 -2.79 -20.49
CA LYS A 302 -1.00 -2.36 -21.53
C LYS A 302 -0.84 -0.89 -21.93
N GLY A 303 -0.53 -0.02 -20.97
CA GLY A 303 -0.33 1.41 -21.23
C GLY A 303 0.93 1.73 -22.03
N ARG A 304 1.94 0.86 -22.02
CA ARG A 304 3.18 1.06 -22.80
C ARG A 304 2.97 0.99 -24.32
N GLY A 305 1.96 0.24 -24.78
CA GLY A 305 1.62 0.11 -26.19
C GLY A 305 0.75 1.24 -26.75
N ALA A 306 0.17 2.09 -25.90
CA ALA A 306 -0.69 3.19 -26.30
C ALA A 306 0.18 4.43 -26.61
N LYS A 307 0.44 4.67 -27.90
CA LYS A 307 0.98 5.93 -28.40
C LYS A 307 -0.10 7.00 -28.48
#